data_AF-A0A7V8XFF5-F1
#
_entry.id   AF-A0A7V8XFF5-F1
#
_cell.length_a   1.000
_cell.length_b   1.000
_cell.length_c   1.000
_cell.angle_alpha   90.00
_cell.angle_beta   90.00
_cell.angle_gamma   90.00
#
_symmetry.space_group_name_H-M   'P 1'
#
loop_
_entity.id
_entity.type
_entity.pdbx_description
1 polymer ?
#
loop_
_entity_poly.entity_id
_entity_poly.type
_entity_poly.pdbx_seq_one_letter_code
_entity_poly.pdbx_strand_id
1 'polypeptide(L)'
;PAELYHVSRDGLAGGLSRALVVSNFPISLVAIALVLVAMQTLRRRAWTVGAPAIALCAVTAWPGVVDQADLDARPVNALPALGVLLALGLTLAARRRAGTGFAPRLPLDPLRLGVGVLALLGSIPWLAAELGFYLAEGVFIMERRGVEPDGTVLAAVHLGHHHGLDGTLLVASALLLTRVRLTPGRLATVTRLYLALAFAYGAVNLVQDAWNEQLVKRDWVGWKIPSALEPRPEPVWLVVLALAAAAALALRRDEKSTCPTEVGHGVGHGGRTGRRTRGRT
;
A
#
# COMPACT_ATOMS: atom_id res chain seq x y z
N PRO A 1 -7.87 -24.35 -23.67
CA PRO A 1 -8.00 -23.12 -22.87
C PRO A 1 -6.90 -23.11 -21.80
N ALA A 2 -6.27 -21.97 -21.55
CA ALA A 2 -5.39 -21.88 -20.39
C ALA A 2 -6.30 -21.72 -19.16
N GLU A 3 -6.29 -22.72 -18.26
CA GLU A 3 -7.13 -22.71 -17.07
C GLU A 3 -6.56 -21.72 -16.05
N LEU A 4 -7.41 -20.83 -15.53
CA LEU A 4 -7.05 -19.95 -14.42
C LEU A 4 -6.98 -20.77 -13.13
N TYR A 5 -5.90 -20.58 -12.38
CA TYR A 5 -5.69 -21.30 -11.13
C TYR A 5 -6.72 -20.87 -10.06
N HIS A 6 -7.34 -21.86 -9.39
CA HIS A 6 -8.32 -21.67 -8.29
C HIS A 6 -9.59 -20.86 -8.61
N VAL A 7 -10.08 -20.89 -9.85
CA VAL A 7 -11.35 -20.26 -10.24
C VAL A 7 -12.26 -21.30 -10.91
N SER A 8 -13.53 -21.39 -10.49
CA SER A 8 -14.49 -22.36 -11.06
C SER A 8 -15.38 -21.79 -12.17
N ARG A 9 -15.38 -20.47 -12.39
CA ARG A 9 -16.29 -19.77 -13.32
C ARG A 9 -15.57 -18.97 -14.38
N ASP A 10 -16.08 -19.04 -15.60
CA ASP A 10 -15.61 -18.27 -16.76
C ASP A 10 -16.52 -17.07 -17.11
N GLY A 11 -16.08 -16.28 -18.10
CA GLY A 11 -16.85 -15.19 -18.69
C GLY A 11 -17.11 -14.03 -17.72
N LEU A 12 -18.22 -13.32 -17.94
CA LEU A 12 -18.58 -12.14 -17.13
C LEU A 12 -18.80 -12.48 -15.65
N ALA A 13 -19.40 -13.65 -15.37
CA ALA A 13 -19.65 -14.10 -13.99
C ALA A 13 -18.33 -14.38 -13.26
N GLY A 14 -17.39 -15.09 -13.90
CA GLY A 14 -16.03 -15.27 -13.38
C GLY A 14 -15.30 -13.96 -13.18
N GLY A 15 -15.38 -13.04 -14.16
CA GLY A 15 -14.76 -11.71 -14.04
C GLY A 15 -15.29 -10.90 -12.85
N LEU A 16 -16.62 -10.88 -12.63
CA LEU A 16 -17.23 -10.21 -11.48
C LEU A 16 -16.88 -10.89 -10.15
N SER A 17 -16.79 -12.22 -10.14
CA SER A 17 -16.34 -13.03 -9.00
C SER A 17 -14.95 -12.56 -8.54
N ARG A 18 -13.98 -12.54 -9.46
CA ARG A 18 -12.62 -12.10 -9.18
C ARG A 18 -12.53 -10.63 -8.79
N ALA A 19 -13.28 -9.75 -9.47
CA ALA A 19 -13.30 -8.34 -9.13
C ALA A 19 -13.79 -8.12 -7.68
N LEU A 20 -14.78 -8.89 -7.25
CA LEU A 20 -15.25 -8.87 -5.86
C LEU A 20 -14.16 -9.41 -4.92
N VAL A 21 -13.48 -10.50 -5.24
CA VAL A 21 -12.38 -11.05 -4.42
C VAL A 21 -11.22 -10.06 -4.28
N VAL A 22 -10.73 -9.49 -5.38
CA VAL A 22 -9.67 -8.46 -5.41
C VAL A 22 -10.07 -7.20 -4.61
N SER A 23 -11.36 -6.85 -4.57
CA SER A 23 -11.83 -5.74 -3.74
C SER A 23 -11.61 -5.98 -2.24
N ASN A 24 -11.47 -7.23 -1.79
CA ASN A 24 -11.08 -7.55 -0.42
C ASN A 24 -9.58 -7.35 -0.26
N PHE A 25 -8.76 -8.20 -0.88
CA PHE A 25 -7.32 -8.12 -0.77
C PHE A 25 -6.71 -7.82 -2.14
N PRO A 26 -5.87 -6.76 -2.26
CA PRO A 26 -5.37 -5.86 -1.21
C PRO A 26 -6.25 -4.60 -1.03
N ILE A 27 -7.28 -4.42 -1.85
CA ILE A 27 -7.95 -3.12 -2.04
C ILE A 27 -8.62 -2.61 -0.76
N SER A 28 -9.17 -3.47 0.09
CA SER A 28 -9.75 -3.05 1.38
C SER A 28 -8.70 -2.47 2.33
N LEU A 29 -7.45 -2.96 2.30
CA LEU A 29 -6.36 -2.39 3.11
C LEU A 29 -5.97 -1.01 2.58
N VAL A 30 -5.92 -0.83 1.27
CA VAL A 30 -5.74 0.49 0.65
C VAL A 30 -6.90 1.42 1.03
N ALA A 31 -8.13 0.92 1.04
CA ALA A 31 -9.32 1.67 1.41
C ALA A 31 -9.27 2.18 2.87
N ILE A 32 -8.73 1.40 3.81
CA ILE A 32 -8.50 1.88 5.19
C ILE A 32 -7.57 3.10 5.18
N ALA A 33 -6.45 3.05 4.43
CA ALA A 33 -5.55 4.20 4.31
C ALA A 33 -6.27 5.43 3.73
N LEU A 34 -7.08 5.23 2.68
CA LEU A 34 -7.88 6.29 2.07
C LEU A 34 -8.87 6.93 3.05
N VAL A 35 -9.56 6.13 3.87
CA VAL A 35 -10.47 6.66 4.91
C VAL A 35 -9.69 7.49 5.92
N LEU A 36 -8.56 6.97 6.42
CA LEU A 36 -7.72 7.68 7.41
C LEU A 36 -7.22 9.03 6.87
N VAL A 37 -6.88 9.09 5.57
CA VAL A 37 -6.51 10.32 4.88
C VAL A 37 -7.72 11.25 4.70
N ALA A 38 -8.86 10.74 4.23
CA ALA A 38 -10.08 11.52 4.04
C ALA A 38 -10.55 12.20 5.34
N MET A 39 -10.43 11.50 6.47
CA MET A 39 -10.79 12.01 7.80
C MET A 39 -9.93 13.18 8.28
N GLN A 40 -8.81 13.49 7.62
CA GLN A 40 -8.01 14.70 7.90
C GLN A 40 -8.69 15.98 7.44
N THR A 41 -9.57 15.89 6.45
CA THR A 41 -10.19 17.05 5.79
C THR A 41 -11.67 17.17 6.15
N LEU A 42 -12.33 16.05 6.41
CA LEU A 42 -13.74 15.97 6.70
C LEU A 42 -14.08 16.35 8.15
N ARG A 43 -15.32 16.74 8.39
CA ARG A 43 -15.83 17.10 9.74
C ARG A 43 -15.89 15.86 10.62
N ARG A 44 -15.79 16.02 11.94
CA ARG A 44 -15.90 14.92 12.93
C ARG A 44 -17.13 14.02 12.75
N ARG A 45 -18.26 14.57 12.29
CA ARG A 45 -19.47 13.79 12.00
C ARG A 45 -19.26 12.72 10.92
N ALA A 46 -18.29 12.88 10.02
CA ALA A 46 -17.99 11.90 8.99
C ALA A 46 -17.48 10.56 9.56
N TRP A 47 -17.04 10.52 10.82
CA TRP A 47 -16.66 9.28 11.51
C TRP A 47 -17.84 8.30 11.67
N THR A 48 -19.09 8.76 11.60
CA THR A 48 -20.25 7.84 11.59
C THR A 48 -20.27 6.93 10.37
N VAL A 49 -19.57 7.31 9.29
CA VAL A 49 -19.36 6.49 8.09
C VAL A 49 -17.93 5.94 8.04
N GLY A 50 -16.94 6.76 8.44
CA GLY A 50 -15.53 6.39 8.42
C GLY A 50 -15.19 5.18 9.30
N ALA A 51 -15.72 5.12 10.53
CA ALA A 51 -15.44 3.99 11.41
C ALA A 51 -16.06 2.67 10.88
N PRO A 52 -17.34 2.62 10.47
CA PRO A 52 -17.89 1.45 9.80
C PRO A 52 -17.14 1.05 8.53
N ALA A 53 -16.71 2.01 7.70
CA ALA A 53 -15.94 1.72 6.49
C ALA A 53 -14.61 1.00 6.81
N ILE A 54 -13.88 1.47 7.84
CA ILE A 54 -12.66 0.81 8.31
C ILE A 54 -12.97 -0.58 8.85
N ALA A 55 -14.02 -0.73 9.67
CA ALA A 55 -14.39 -2.02 10.25
C ALA A 55 -14.76 -3.05 9.18
N LEU A 56 -15.55 -2.65 8.19
CA LEU A 56 -15.92 -3.48 7.04
C LEU A 56 -14.70 -3.91 6.22
N CYS A 57 -13.77 -2.99 5.94
CA CYS A 57 -12.52 -3.31 5.25
C CYS A 57 -11.65 -4.28 6.06
N ALA A 58 -11.60 -4.12 7.39
CA ALA A 58 -10.79 -4.97 8.27
C ALA A 58 -11.26 -6.43 8.31
N VAL A 59 -12.51 -6.73 7.89
CA VAL A 59 -13.02 -8.10 7.76
C VAL A 59 -12.15 -8.94 6.80
N THR A 60 -11.46 -8.33 5.83
CA THR A 60 -10.49 -9.02 4.96
C THR A 60 -9.40 -9.76 5.75
N ALA A 61 -9.00 -9.26 6.92
CA ALA A 61 -8.00 -9.90 7.76
C ALA A 61 -8.58 -11.05 8.62
N TRP A 62 -9.89 -11.29 8.57
CA TRP A 62 -10.52 -12.37 9.32
C TRP A 62 -10.23 -13.73 8.63
N PRO A 63 -9.86 -14.77 9.40
CA PRO A 63 -9.57 -16.09 8.85
C PRO A 63 -10.70 -16.61 7.95
N GLY A 64 -10.34 -17.07 6.75
CA GLY A 64 -11.29 -17.62 5.78
C GLY A 64 -12.05 -16.61 4.94
N VAL A 65 -11.77 -15.30 5.05
CA VAL A 65 -12.36 -14.28 4.14
C VAL A 65 -11.55 -14.17 2.84
N VAL A 66 -10.23 -14.13 2.97
CA VAL A 66 -9.28 -14.33 1.88
C VAL A 66 -8.83 -15.77 1.93
N ASP A 67 -8.95 -16.48 0.82
CA ASP A 67 -8.54 -17.87 0.68
C ASP A 67 -7.81 -18.03 -0.65
N GLN A 68 -6.53 -18.42 -0.59
CA GLN A 68 -5.72 -18.58 -1.80
C GLN A 68 -6.06 -19.86 -2.57
N ALA A 69 -6.72 -20.82 -1.91
CA ALA A 69 -7.16 -22.06 -2.53
C ALA A 69 -8.56 -21.93 -3.17
N ASP A 70 -9.26 -20.81 -2.96
CA ASP A 70 -10.59 -20.54 -3.51
C ASP A 70 -10.75 -19.05 -3.79
N LEU A 71 -10.54 -18.67 -5.05
CA LEU A 71 -10.66 -17.29 -5.53
C LEU A 71 -12.04 -16.97 -6.09
N ASP A 72 -13.06 -17.78 -5.76
CA ASP A 72 -14.44 -17.44 -6.07
C ASP A 72 -15.10 -16.57 -5.01
N ALA A 73 -15.99 -15.70 -5.49
CA ALA A 73 -16.77 -14.82 -4.65
C ALA A 73 -17.70 -15.59 -3.72
N ARG A 74 -17.56 -15.29 -2.43
CA ARG A 74 -18.41 -15.77 -1.34
C ARG A 74 -19.23 -14.61 -0.76
N PRO A 75 -20.38 -14.87 -0.13
CA PRO A 75 -21.20 -13.81 0.46
C PRO A 75 -20.44 -12.92 1.45
N VAL A 76 -19.46 -13.48 2.17
CA VAL A 76 -18.62 -12.74 3.11
C VAL A 76 -17.78 -11.65 2.44
N ASN A 77 -17.44 -11.80 1.15
CA ASN A 77 -16.68 -10.82 0.39
C ASN A 77 -17.46 -9.51 0.13
N ALA A 78 -18.79 -9.52 0.33
CA ALA A 78 -19.58 -8.30 0.24
C ALA A 78 -19.25 -7.29 1.35
N LEU A 79 -18.73 -7.75 2.50
CA LEU A 79 -18.44 -6.87 3.64
C LEU A 79 -17.24 -5.94 3.33
N PRO A 80 -16.04 -6.44 2.96
CA PRO A 80 -14.95 -5.53 2.60
C PRO A 80 -15.25 -4.71 1.35
N ALA A 81 -15.95 -5.28 0.35
CA ALA A 81 -16.37 -4.55 -0.84
C ALA A 81 -17.24 -3.32 -0.49
N LEU A 82 -18.20 -3.47 0.42
CA LEU A 82 -18.99 -2.35 0.93
C LEU A 82 -18.11 -1.32 1.65
N GLY A 83 -17.14 -1.77 2.45
CA GLY A 83 -16.13 -0.91 3.07
C GLY A 83 -15.36 -0.07 2.04
N VAL A 84 -14.93 -0.69 0.93
CA VAL A 84 -14.24 -0.02 -0.19
C VAL A 84 -15.13 1.03 -0.85
N LEU A 85 -16.41 0.72 -1.10
CA LEU A 85 -17.36 1.68 -1.66
C LEU A 85 -17.57 2.90 -0.75
N LEU A 86 -17.68 2.68 0.56
CA LEU A 86 -17.75 3.77 1.53
C LEU A 86 -16.46 4.61 1.55
N ALA A 87 -15.30 3.95 1.51
CA ALA A 87 -14.00 4.62 1.43
C ALA A 87 -13.87 5.49 0.18
N LEU A 88 -14.35 5.01 -0.97
CA LEU A 88 -14.41 5.77 -2.21
C LEU A 88 -15.30 7.02 -2.04
N GLY A 89 -16.51 6.84 -1.49
CA GLY A 89 -17.43 7.96 -1.22
C GLY A 89 -16.82 9.02 -0.31
N LEU A 90 -16.15 8.61 0.76
CA LEU A 90 -15.44 9.51 1.68
C LEU A 90 -14.26 10.21 1.01
N THR A 91 -13.51 9.51 0.16
CA THR A 91 -12.40 10.07 -0.62
C THR A 91 -12.89 11.14 -1.59
N LEU A 92 -14.00 10.89 -2.29
CA LEU A 92 -14.63 11.87 -3.19
C LEU A 92 -15.15 13.09 -2.41
N ALA A 93 -15.76 12.88 -1.24
CA ALA A 93 -16.21 13.97 -0.38
C ALA A 93 -15.02 14.82 0.14
N ALA A 94 -13.93 14.18 0.55
CA ALA A 94 -12.70 14.85 0.96
C ALA A 94 -12.09 15.66 -0.19
N ARG A 95 -12.00 15.07 -1.39
CA ARG A 95 -11.54 15.75 -2.61
C ARG A 95 -12.35 17.01 -2.91
N ARG A 96 -13.69 16.94 -2.81
CA ARG A 96 -14.57 18.10 -3.05
C ARG A 96 -14.32 19.24 -2.06
N ARG A 97 -13.87 18.94 -0.84
CA ARG A 97 -13.60 19.94 0.21
C ARG A 97 -12.17 20.49 0.17
N ALA A 98 -11.19 19.66 -0.18
CA ALA A 98 -9.76 20.01 -0.14
C ALA A 98 -9.19 20.44 -1.51
N GLY A 99 -9.89 20.15 -2.61
CA GLY A 99 -9.41 20.42 -3.97
C GLY A 99 -8.46 19.34 -4.52
N THR A 100 -7.87 19.60 -5.69
CA THR A 100 -6.99 18.66 -6.42
C THR A 100 -5.58 19.21 -6.66
N GLY A 101 -5.03 19.93 -5.68
CA GLY A 101 -3.68 20.49 -5.78
C GLY A 101 -2.60 19.41 -5.78
N PHE A 102 -1.48 19.67 -6.47
CA PHE A 102 -0.30 18.82 -6.41
C PHE A 102 0.36 18.89 -5.04
N ALA A 103 0.86 17.75 -4.56
CA ALA A 103 1.69 17.72 -3.36
C ALA A 103 3.02 18.44 -3.62
N PRO A 104 3.56 19.20 -2.64
CA PRO A 104 4.90 19.78 -2.76
C PRO A 104 5.95 18.68 -2.87
N ARG A 105 7.12 18.99 -3.44
CA ARG A 105 8.28 18.09 -3.41
C ARG A 105 8.73 17.81 -1.98
N LEU A 106 9.09 16.57 -1.69
CA LEU A 106 9.69 16.15 -0.42
C LEU A 106 11.10 15.60 -0.65
N PRO A 107 12.02 15.70 0.34
CA PRO A 107 13.38 15.17 0.22
C PRO A 107 13.48 13.71 -0.20
N LEU A 108 12.59 12.84 0.32
CA LEU A 108 12.59 11.41 -0.03
C LEU A 108 11.86 11.07 -1.35
N ASP A 109 11.49 12.06 -2.17
CA ASP A 109 10.81 11.81 -3.45
C ASP A 109 11.57 10.92 -4.43
N PRO A 110 12.90 11.11 -4.64
CA PRO A 110 13.66 10.21 -5.51
C PRO A 110 13.64 8.76 -5.00
N LEU A 111 13.70 8.56 -3.68
CA LEU A 111 13.61 7.24 -3.08
C LEU A 111 12.23 6.62 -3.29
N ARG A 112 11.15 7.38 -3.06
CA ARG A 112 9.78 6.92 -3.33
C ARG A 112 9.59 6.51 -4.79
N LEU A 113 10.11 7.32 -5.72
CA LEU A 113 10.03 7.01 -7.14
C LEU A 113 10.84 5.77 -7.49
N GLY A 114 12.09 5.67 -7.01
CA GLY A 114 12.93 4.51 -7.24
C GLY A 114 12.30 3.22 -6.72
N VAL A 115 11.80 3.22 -5.49
CA VAL A 115 11.11 2.06 -4.90
C VAL A 115 9.83 1.72 -5.67
N GLY A 116 9.03 2.72 -6.05
CA GLY A 116 7.82 2.50 -6.84
C GLY A 116 8.12 1.92 -8.23
N VAL A 117 9.13 2.42 -8.91
CA VAL A 117 9.59 1.88 -10.21
C VAL A 117 10.08 0.45 -10.05
N LEU A 118 10.90 0.16 -9.04
CA LEU A 118 11.38 -1.21 -8.79
C LEU A 118 10.24 -2.18 -8.49
N ALA A 119 9.24 -1.76 -7.70
CA ALA A 119 8.05 -2.57 -7.44
C ALA A 119 7.26 -2.86 -8.72
N LEU A 120 7.05 -1.84 -9.57
CA LEU A 120 6.35 -2.00 -10.86
C LEU A 120 7.12 -2.89 -11.85
N LEU A 121 8.45 -2.76 -11.90
CA LEU A 121 9.29 -3.62 -12.74
C LEU A 121 9.25 -5.08 -12.24
N GLY A 122 9.30 -5.27 -10.92
CA GLY A 122 9.17 -6.59 -10.30
C GLY A 122 7.80 -7.23 -10.55
N SER A 123 6.74 -6.43 -10.72
CA SER A 123 5.38 -6.92 -10.92
C SER A 123 5.02 -7.24 -12.38
N ILE A 124 5.92 -7.00 -13.33
CA ILE A 124 5.70 -7.31 -14.75
C ILE A 124 5.19 -8.75 -14.98
N PRO A 125 5.81 -9.82 -14.44
CA PRO A 125 5.31 -11.17 -14.65
C PRO A 125 3.89 -11.38 -14.09
N TRP A 126 3.58 -10.86 -12.90
CA TRP A 126 2.25 -10.99 -12.31
C TRP A 126 1.18 -10.20 -13.07
N LEU A 127 1.53 -9.03 -13.61
CA LEU A 127 0.64 -8.27 -14.48
C LEU A 127 0.31 -9.05 -15.75
N ALA A 128 1.30 -9.69 -16.38
CA ALA A 128 1.07 -10.54 -17.54
C ALA A 128 0.19 -11.75 -17.20
N ALA A 129 0.48 -12.42 -16.08
CA ALA A 129 -0.29 -13.55 -15.57
C ALA A 129 -1.75 -13.19 -15.27
N GLU A 130 -2.00 -12.06 -14.62
CA GLU A 130 -3.35 -11.54 -14.32
C GLU A 130 -4.11 -11.17 -15.61
N LEU A 131 -3.39 -10.69 -16.63
CA LEU A 131 -3.95 -10.43 -17.97
C LEU A 131 -4.13 -11.69 -18.81
N GLY A 132 -3.70 -12.85 -18.32
CA GLY A 132 -3.93 -14.16 -18.94
C GLY A 132 -2.92 -14.57 -20.01
N PHE A 133 -1.70 -14.02 -19.98
CA PHE A 133 -0.65 -14.43 -20.91
C PHE A 133 0.72 -14.58 -20.26
N TYR A 134 1.56 -15.41 -20.87
CA TYR A 134 2.97 -15.57 -20.52
C TYR A 134 3.83 -14.61 -21.34
N LEU A 135 4.85 -14.05 -20.69
CA LEU A 135 5.91 -13.35 -21.39
C LEU A 135 6.87 -14.36 -22.01
N ALA A 136 7.53 -13.97 -23.10
CA ALA A 136 8.60 -14.77 -23.67
C ALA A 136 9.69 -15.01 -22.61
N GLU A 137 10.16 -16.25 -22.52
CA GLU A 137 11.20 -16.65 -21.58
C GLU A 137 12.46 -15.77 -21.74
N GLY A 138 13.01 -15.34 -20.61
CA GLY A 138 14.14 -14.42 -20.58
C GLY A 138 14.45 -13.95 -19.15
N VAL A 139 14.28 -12.65 -18.90
CA VAL A 139 14.51 -12.06 -17.58
C VAL A 139 13.59 -12.70 -16.52
N PHE A 140 12.33 -12.90 -16.87
CA PHE A 140 11.35 -13.59 -16.05
C PHE A 140 11.16 -15.01 -16.56
N ILE A 141 11.20 -15.99 -15.64
CA ILE A 141 10.69 -17.33 -15.92
C ILE A 141 9.21 -17.32 -15.58
N MET A 142 8.36 -17.76 -16.51
CA MET A 142 6.94 -17.86 -16.25
C MET A 142 6.46 -19.29 -16.47
N GLU A 143 6.77 -19.90 -17.61
CA GLU A 143 6.20 -21.20 -18.00
C GLU A 143 6.92 -22.40 -17.37
N ARG A 144 8.12 -22.17 -16.82
CA ARG A 144 8.91 -23.22 -16.17
C ARG A 144 8.11 -23.90 -15.07
N ARG A 145 7.92 -25.22 -15.17
CA ARG A 145 7.12 -25.97 -14.19
C ARG A 145 7.88 -26.22 -12.89
N GLY A 146 7.25 -25.92 -11.76
CA GLY A 146 7.70 -26.23 -10.41
C GLY A 146 6.66 -27.03 -9.65
N VAL A 147 7.09 -27.71 -8.59
CA VAL A 147 6.20 -28.46 -7.69
C VAL A 147 5.81 -27.57 -6.51
N GLU A 148 4.52 -27.38 -6.30
CA GLU A 148 3.94 -26.66 -5.17
C GLU A 148 3.93 -27.52 -3.89
N PRO A 149 3.75 -26.93 -2.70
CA PRO A 149 3.71 -27.67 -1.44
C PRO A 149 2.65 -28.78 -1.36
N ASP A 150 1.57 -28.65 -2.12
CA ASP A 150 0.49 -29.64 -2.22
C ASP A 150 0.76 -30.74 -3.27
N GLY A 151 1.93 -30.72 -3.91
CA GLY A 151 2.34 -31.66 -4.96
C GLY A 151 1.83 -31.29 -6.36
N THR A 152 1.07 -30.21 -6.51
CA THR A 152 0.64 -29.75 -7.84
C THR A 152 1.83 -29.24 -8.65
N VAL A 153 1.81 -29.49 -9.96
CA VAL A 153 2.85 -29.02 -10.88
C VAL A 153 2.31 -27.84 -11.65
N LEU A 154 2.80 -26.65 -11.33
CA LEU A 154 2.34 -25.39 -11.93
C LEU A 154 3.49 -24.66 -12.60
N ALA A 155 3.14 -23.77 -13.52
CA ALA A 155 4.06 -22.78 -14.06
C ALA A 155 4.69 -21.94 -12.93
N ALA A 156 5.90 -21.42 -13.18
CA ALA A 156 6.67 -20.67 -12.19
C ALA A 156 5.87 -19.46 -11.71
N VAL A 157 5.26 -18.77 -12.67
CA VAL A 157 4.21 -17.78 -12.48
C VAL A 157 3.01 -18.36 -13.23
N HIS A 158 2.00 -18.86 -12.53
CA HIS A 158 0.80 -19.41 -13.17
C HIS A 158 -0.10 -18.31 -13.74
N LEU A 159 -1.07 -18.63 -14.59
CA LEU A 159 -2.04 -17.60 -15.01
C LEU A 159 -3.05 -17.35 -13.89
N GLY A 160 -3.36 -16.08 -13.69
CA GLY A 160 -4.28 -15.63 -12.65
C GLY A 160 -3.58 -14.78 -11.60
N HIS A 161 -4.06 -14.94 -10.36
CA HIS A 161 -3.80 -14.01 -9.28
C HIS A 161 -2.54 -14.34 -8.50
N HIS A 162 -1.73 -13.32 -8.24
CA HIS A 162 -0.47 -13.45 -7.51
C HIS A 162 -0.38 -12.43 -6.38
N HIS A 163 0.00 -12.90 -5.20
CA HIS A 163 0.16 -12.05 -4.03
C HIS A 163 1.32 -11.04 -4.16
N GLY A 164 2.28 -11.29 -5.07
CA GLY A 164 3.27 -10.29 -5.44
C GLY A 164 2.66 -9.03 -6.06
N LEU A 165 1.60 -9.18 -6.87
CA LEU A 165 0.86 -8.04 -7.42
C LEU A 165 0.13 -7.27 -6.31
N ASP A 166 -0.43 -7.98 -5.33
CA ASP A 166 -1.07 -7.35 -4.18
C ASP A 166 -0.09 -6.53 -3.36
N GLY A 167 1.09 -7.10 -3.12
CA GLY A 167 2.20 -6.43 -2.47
C GLY A 167 2.62 -5.15 -3.21
N THR A 168 2.64 -5.20 -4.55
CA THR A 168 2.93 -4.06 -5.41
C THR A 168 1.89 -2.95 -5.26
N LEU A 169 0.60 -3.29 -5.28
CA LEU A 169 -0.49 -2.33 -5.10
C LEU A 169 -0.44 -1.66 -3.72
N LEU A 170 -0.12 -2.40 -2.67
CA LEU A 170 0.07 -1.85 -1.32
C LEU A 170 1.27 -0.91 -1.25
N VAL A 171 2.41 -1.29 -1.81
CA VAL A 171 3.62 -0.46 -1.87
C VAL A 171 3.32 0.85 -2.61
N ALA A 172 2.78 0.76 -3.83
CA ALA A 172 2.46 1.92 -4.65
C ALA A 172 1.46 2.85 -3.94
N SER A 173 0.39 2.28 -3.37
CA SER A 173 -0.62 3.05 -2.64
C SER A 173 -0.04 3.75 -1.42
N ALA A 174 0.78 3.06 -0.63
CA ALA A 174 1.41 3.64 0.54
C ALA A 174 2.34 4.79 0.15
N LEU A 175 3.19 4.60 -0.85
CA LEU A 175 4.11 5.63 -1.36
C LEU A 175 3.35 6.86 -1.84
N LEU A 176 2.28 6.68 -2.63
CA LEU A 176 1.44 7.78 -3.10
C LEU A 176 0.75 8.51 -1.94
N LEU A 177 0.17 7.78 -0.98
CA LEU A 177 -0.56 8.39 0.14
C LEU A 177 0.35 9.07 1.15
N THR A 178 1.64 8.70 1.24
CA THR A 178 2.62 9.47 2.05
C THR A 178 2.85 10.89 1.54
N ARG A 179 2.40 11.22 0.33
CA ARG A 179 2.47 12.59 -0.23
C ARG A 179 1.33 13.49 0.20
N VAL A 180 0.28 12.93 0.80
CA VAL A 180 -0.87 13.72 1.25
C VAL A 180 -0.48 14.47 2.53
N ARG A 181 -0.67 15.79 2.52
CA ARG A 181 -0.44 16.62 3.71
C ARG A 181 -1.47 16.27 4.79
N LEU A 182 -0.98 15.89 5.97
CA LEU A 182 -1.81 15.55 7.13
C LEU A 182 -1.76 16.66 8.18
N THR A 183 -2.89 16.96 8.80
CA THR A 183 -2.97 17.92 9.91
C THR A 183 -2.30 17.32 11.15
N PRO A 184 -1.32 17.99 11.80
CA PRO A 184 -0.64 17.45 12.97
C PRO A 184 -1.63 17.00 14.07
N GLY A 185 -1.41 15.81 14.62
CA GLY A 185 -2.26 15.25 15.67
C GLY A 185 -2.30 13.71 15.65
N ARG A 186 -3.10 13.13 16.56
CA ARG A 186 -3.20 11.68 16.75
C ARG A 186 -3.57 10.93 15.46
N LEU A 187 -4.57 11.43 14.73
CA LEU A 187 -5.01 10.78 13.50
C LEU A 187 -3.88 10.74 12.46
N ALA A 188 -3.14 11.83 12.29
CA ALA A 188 -2.01 11.84 11.36
C ALA A 188 -0.89 10.88 11.77
N THR A 189 -0.64 10.71 13.07
CA THR A 189 0.29 9.66 13.55
C THR A 189 -0.22 8.27 13.18
N VAL A 190 -1.49 7.97 13.44
CA VAL A 190 -2.11 6.68 13.10
C VAL A 190 -2.06 6.44 11.59
N THR A 191 -2.40 7.44 10.77
CA THR A 191 -2.31 7.35 9.30
C THR A 191 -0.89 6.99 8.86
N ARG A 192 0.15 7.65 9.39
CA ARG A 192 1.54 7.36 9.03
C ARG A 192 1.99 5.97 9.45
N LEU A 193 1.61 5.54 10.67
CA LEU A 193 1.92 4.18 11.15
C LEU A 193 1.25 3.13 10.27
N TYR A 194 -0.01 3.36 9.89
CA TYR A 194 -0.74 2.48 8.99
C TYR A 194 -0.09 2.42 7.60
N LEU A 195 0.27 3.56 7.01
CA LEU A 195 0.96 3.61 5.71
C LEU A 195 2.32 2.92 5.75
N ALA A 196 3.08 3.08 6.85
CA ALA A 196 4.35 2.41 7.04
C ALA A 196 4.19 0.89 7.15
N LEU A 197 3.16 0.43 7.87
CA LEU A 197 2.81 -0.99 7.96
C LEU A 197 2.37 -1.54 6.60
N ALA A 198 1.48 -0.87 5.89
CA ALA A 198 1.00 -1.28 4.57
C ALA A 198 2.16 -1.35 3.55
N PHE A 199 3.07 -0.38 3.57
CA PHE A 199 4.28 -0.40 2.76
C PHE A 199 5.15 -1.61 3.06
N ALA A 200 5.48 -1.86 4.33
CA ALA A 200 6.34 -2.96 4.74
C ALA A 200 5.71 -4.33 4.43
N TYR A 201 4.43 -4.49 4.76
CA TYR A 201 3.67 -5.69 4.48
C TYR A 201 3.58 -5.97 2.98
N GLY A 202 3.27 -4.94 2.17
CA GLY A 202 3.26 -5.07 0.72
C GLY A 202 4.63 -5.43 0.14
N ALA A 203 5.70 -4.78 0.62
CA ALA A 203 7.06 -5.05 0.16
C ALA A 203 7.50 -6.48 0.47
N VAL A 204 7.16 -7.01 1.65
CA VAL A 204 7.47 -8.40 2.02
C VAL A 204 6.74 -9.39 1.12
N ASN A 205 5.44 -9.20 0.85
CA ASN A 205 4.70 -10.08 -0.06
C ASN A 205 5.26 -10.04 -1.49
N LEU A 206 5.57 -8.83 -2.01
CA LEU A 206 6.23 -8.65 -3.30
C LEU A 206 7.55 -9.41 -3.38
N VAL A 207 8.43 -9.22 -2.39
CA VAL A 207 9.75 -9.86 -2.36
C VAL A 207 9.61 -11.37 -2.19
N GLN A 208 8.70 -11.84 -1.34
CA GLN A 208 8.50 -13.27 -1.08
C GLN A 208 8.02 -14.00 -2.32
N ASP A 209 7.08 -13.43 -3.08
CA ASP A 209 6.58 -14.05 -4.30
C ASP A 209 7.66 -14.07 -5.39
N ALA A 210 8.35 -12.93 -5.59
CA ALA A 210 9.46 -12.85 -6.55
C ALA A 210 10.59 -13.82 -6.19
N TRP A 211 10.91 -13.97 -4.90
CA TRP A 211 11.89 -14.92 -4.41
C TRP A 211 11.50 -16.35 -4.76
N ASN A 212 10.26 -16.74 -4.46
CA ASN A 212 9.78 -18.08 -4.72
C ASN A 212 9.73 -18.37 -6.23
N GLU A 213 9.12 -17.48 -7.01
CA GLU A 213 8.83 -17.74 -8.42
C GLU A 213 10.03 -17.53 -9.33
N GLN A 214 10.89 -16.55 -9.05
CA GLN A 214 12.00 -16.20 -9.93
C GLN A 214 13.35 -16.76 -9.49
N LEU A 215 13.51 -17.12 -8.21
CA LEU A 215 14.79 -17.63 -7.69
C LEU A 215 14.70 -19.08 -7.25
N VAL A 216 13.70 -19.44 -6.44
CA VAL A 216 13.54 -20.82 -5.95
C VAL A 216 13.11 -21.75 -7.08
N LYS A 217 12.05 -21.42 -7.82
CA LYS A 217 11.62 -22.23 -8.99
C LYS A 217 12.62 -22.20 -10.16
N ARG A 218 13.64 -21.35 -10.10
CA ARG A 218 14.77 -21.33 -11.03
C ARG A 218 15.93 -22.23 -10.57
N ASP A 219 15.83 -22.83 -9.38
CA ASP A 219 16.88 -23.58 -8.69
C ASP A 219 18.14 -22.74 -8.37
N TRP A 220 18.02 -21.42 -8.30
CA TRP A 220 19.14 -20.55 -7.91
C TRP A 220 19.35 -20.55 -6.39
N VAL A 221 18.29 -20.79 -5.63
CA VAL A 221 18.30 -20.86 -4.16
C VAL A 221 17.38 -21.97 -3.69
N GLY A 222 17.84 -22.75 -2.70
CA GLY A 222 17.12 -23.91 -2.18
C GLY A 222 16.18 -23.63 -1.01
N TRP A 223 15.96 -22.37 -0.63
CA TRP A 223 15.16 -22.02 0.55
C TRP A 223 14.06 -20.99 0.20
N LYS A 224 12.91 -21.10 0.86
CA LYS A 224 11.74 -20.24 0.67
C LYS A 224 11.63 -19.22 1.81
N ILE A 225 11.23 -17.99 1.48
CA ILE A 225 10.79 -17.02 2.49
C ILE A 225 9.40 -17.49 3.02
N PRO A 226 9.19 -17.59 4.34
CA PRO A 226 7.88 -17.94 4.89
C PRO A 226 6.79 -16.96 4.43
N SER A 227 5.60 -17.47 4.18
CA SER A 227 4.47 -16.65 3.74
C SER A 227 4.11 -15.60 4.80
N ALA A 228 3.96 -14.36 4.36
CA ALA A 228 3.44 -13.27 5.20
C ALA A 228 1.95 -13.03 4.97
N LEU A 229 1.27 -13.82 4.13
CA LEU A 229 -0.11 -13.53 3.69
C LEU A 229 -1.09 -13.50 4.86
N GLU A 230 -0.99 -14.49 5.75
CA GLU A 230 -1.81 -14.55 6.95
C GLU A 230 -1.05 -14.06 8.19
N PRO A 231 -1.72 -13.30 9.09
CA PRO A 231 -1.15 -12.88 10.37
C PRO A 231 -1.02 -14.08 11.31
N ARG A 232 0.09 -14.79 11.18
CA ARG A 232 0.50 -15.93 12.03
C ARG A 232 1.76 -15.55 12.81
N PRO A 233 2.04 -16.16 13.98
CA PRO A 233 3.24 -15.89 14.77
C PRO A 233 4.50 -16.51 14.14
N GLU A 234 4.80 -16.08 12.91
CA GLU A 234 5.94 -16.48 12.08
C GLU A 234 7.03 -15.40 12.14
N PRO A 235 8.32 -15.75 12.08
CA PRO A 235 9.43 -14.79 12.11
C PRO A 235 9.33 -13.69 11.03
N VAL A 236 8.70 -13.99 9.90
CA VAL A 236 8.47 -13.02 8.82
C VAL A 236 7.67 -11.80 9.28
N TRP A 237 6.77 -11.96 10.26
CA TRP A 237 6.02 -10.84 10.81
C TRP A 237 6.88 -9.91 11.68
N LEU A 238 7.92 -10.42 12.33
CA LEU A 238 8.91 -9.55 12.99
C LEU A 238 9.66 -8.69 11.97
N VAL A 239 9.95 -9.25 10.78
CA VAL A 239 10.55 -8.49 9.68
C VAL A 239 9.59 -7.41 9.18
N VAL A 240 8.31 -7.74 8.94
CA VAL A 240 7.27 -6.75 8.56
C VAL A 240 7.21 -5.61 9.57
N LEU A 241 7.16 -5.92 10.87
CA LEU A 241 7.07 -4.91 11.93
C LEU A 241 8.34 -4.06 12.04
N ALA A 242 9.51 -4.66 11.90
CA ALA A 242 10.79 -3.94 11.91
C ALA A 242 10.90 -2.97 10.72
N LEU A 243 10.52 -3.42 9.52
CA LEU A 243 10.48 -2.59 8.32
C LEU A 243 9.44 -1.46 8.45
N ALA A 244 8.27 -1.75 9.02
CA ALA A 244 7.25 -0.74 9.29
C ALA A 244 7.76 0.33 10.26
N ALA A 245 8.46 -0.07 11.33
CA ALA A 245 9.07 0.87 12.27
C ALA A 245 10.14 1.74 11.58
N ALA A 246 11.00 1.15 10.74
CA ALA A 246 11.99 1.89 9.97
C ALA A 246 11.35 2.89 9.00
N ALA A 247 10.30 2.47 8.27
CA ALA A 247 9.55 3.34 7.37
C ALA A 247 8.86 4.50 8.13
N ALA A 248 8.27 4.22 9.29
CA ALA A 248 7.66 5.26 10.13
C ALA A 248 8.70 6.28 10.63
N LEU A 249 9.90 5.83 11.01
CA LEU A 249 11.01 6.71 11.39
C LEU A 249 11.50 7.56 10.21
N ALA A 250 11.59 6.97 9.00
CA ALA A 250 11.96 7.69 7.79
C ALA A 250 10.95 8.80 7.45
N LEU A 251 9.65 8.50 7.50
CA LEU A 251 8.59 9.49 7.30
C LEU A 251 8.67 10.64 8.30
N ARG A 252 8.94 10.36 9.58
CA ARG A 252 9.12 11.40 10.61
C ARG A 252 10.34 12.29 10.35
N ARG A 253 11.42 11.75 9.78
CA ARG A 253 12.63 12.52 9.43
C ARG A 253 12.39 13.42 8.21
N ASP A 254 11.66 12.93 7.22
CA ASP A 254 11.31 13.67 6.00
C ASP A 254 10.54 14.96 6.35
N GLU A 255 9.60 14.88 7.30
CA GLU A 255 8.82 16.04 7.76
C GLU A 255 9.68 17.11 8.46
N LYS A 256 10.57 16.70 9.37
CA LYS A 256 11.46 17.63 10.08
C LYS A 256 12.34 18.42 9.11
N SER A 257 12.74 17.80 8.00
CA SER A 257 13.60 18.42 6.99
C SER A 257 12.90 19.50 6.17
N THR A 258 11.56 19.55 6.21
CA THR A 258 10.74 20.53 5.45
C THR A 258 10.33 21.76 6.25
N CYS A 259 10.55 21.79 7.56
CA CYS A 259 10.31 22.97 8.39
C CYS A 259 11.64 23.75 8.49
N PRO A 260 11.78 24.92 7.84
CA PRO A 260 12.95 25.76 8.06
C PRO A 260 12.99 26.09 9.55
N THR A 261 14.10 25.79 10.21
CA THR A 261 14.38 26.37 11.51
C THR A 261 14.26 27.88 11.31
N GLU A 262 13.34 28.54 12.02
CA GLU A 262 13.35 30.00 12.11
C GLU A 262 14.78 30.40 12.47
N VAL A 263 15.46 31.02 11.50
CA VAL A 263 16.78 31.60 11.71
C VAL A 263 16.59 32.62 12.81
N GLY A 264 17.08 32.27 14.00
CA GLY A 264 16.97 33.09 15.18
C GLY A 264 17.39 34.51 14.87
N HIS A 265 16.55 35.45 15.27
CA HIS A 265 16.88 36.86 15.35
C HIS A 265 18.28 37.03 15.94
N GLY A 266 19.24 37.34 15.07
CA GLY A 266 20.44 38.03 15.47
C GLY A 266 20.01 39.39 16.02
N VAL A 267 19.92 39.47 17.35
CA VAL A 267 19.85 40.72 18.10
C VAL A 267 21.14 41.48 17.80
N GLY A 268 21.09 42.31 16.77
CA GLY A 268 22.08 43.34 16.49
C GLY A 268 21.92 44.46 17.51
N HIS A 269 22.59 44.31 18.65
CA HIS A 269 22.83 45.38 19.60
C HIS A 269 23.85 46.35 18.98
N GLY A 270 23.41 47.55 18.59
CA GLY A 270 24.33 48.58 18.15
C GLY A 270 23.63 49.88 17.72
N GLY A 271 23.93 50.98 18.41
CA GLY A 271 23.73 52.33 17.86
C GLY A 271 22.72 53.23 18.56
N ARG A 272 22.99 53.54 19.82
CA ARG A 272 22.41 54.67 20.56
C ARG A 272 23.09 55.96 20.07
N THR A 273 22.45 56.73 19.19
CA THR A 273 22.82 58.14 18.94
C THR A 273 21.56 58.96 18.73
N GLY A 274 21.40 59.97 19.59
CA GLY A 274 20.19 60.77 19.69
C GLY A 274 20.07 61.84 18.62
N ARG A 275 18.84 62.31 18.42
CA ARG A 275 18.61 63.70 18.05
C ARG A 275 17.24 64.15 18.55
N ARG A 276 17.26 64.92 19.65
CA ARG A 276 16.23 65.90 19.96
C ARG A 276 16.29 66.99 18.89
N THR A 277 15.16 67.31 18.28
CA THR A 277 14.90 68.66 17.77
C THR A 277 13.48 69.05 18.16
N ARG A 278 13.40 69.90 19.18
CA ARG A 278 12.31 70.85 19.41
C ARG A 278 12.43 71.98 18.38
N GLY A 279 11.31 72.47 17.87
CA GLY A 279 11.16 73.75 17.17
C GLY A 279 9.76 73.79 16.56
N ARG A 280 8.77 74.41 17.24
CA ARG A 280 8.29 75.79 16.97
C ARG A 280 7.85 75.99 15.52
N THR A 281 6.55 75.98 15.28
CA THR A 281 5.70 77.19 15.10
C THR A 281 4.25 76.78 15.29
#